data_AF-A0A9X3YSN4-F1
#
_entry.id   AF-A0A9X3YSN4-F1
#
_cell.length_a   1.000
_cell.length_b   1.000
_cell.length_c   1.000
_cell.angle_alpha   90.00
_cell.angle_beta   90.00
_cell.angle_gamma   90.00
#
_symmetry.space_group_name_H-M   'P 1'
#
loop_
_entity.id
_entity.type
_entity.pdbx_description
1 polymer ?
#
loop_
_entity_poly.entity_id
_entity_poly.type
_entity_poly.pdbx_seq_one_letter_code
_entity_poly.pdbx_strand_id
1 'polypeptide(L)'
;MNLAIAVLLTLVGAILALPVAGVVDAAALTRLYGIAFDDPDLVILMRHRAVLLGLIGAFVICAAFRPALRVPAFVAASVAIGAFLWIALSAGGYNAALRTVVIADVVALGLTAAAIVLHAISRGASR
;
A
#
# COMPACT_ATOMS: atom_id res chain seq x y z
N MET A 1 -12.25 9.61 19.31
CA MET A 1 -11.29 8.75 18.57
C MET A 1 -12.10 7.70 17.83
N ASN A 2 -12.24 7.80 16.50
CA ASN A 2 -13.03 6.81 15.75
C ASN A 2 -12.20 5.55 15.52
N LEU A 3 -12.47 4.51 16.31
CA LEU A 3 -11.81 3.21 16.25
C LEU A 3 -11.84 2.63 14.83
N ALA A 4 -12.96 2.79 14.13
CA ALA A 4 -13.13 2.34 12.75
C ALA A 4 -12.11 2.94 11.76
N ILE A 5 -11.81 4.25 11.86
CA ILE A 5 -10.81 4.91 10.99
C ILE A 5 -9.40 4.39 11.31
N ALA A 6 -9.12 4.13 12.60
CA ALA A 6 -7.83 3.58 13.00
C ALA A 6 -7.64 2.14 12.49
N VAL A 7 -8.67 1.31 12.57
CA VAL A 7 -8.66 -0.06 12.01
C VAL A 7 -8.44 -0.02 10.50
N LEU A 8 -9.18 0.82 9.76
CA LEU A 8 -9.03 0.95 8.31
C LEU A 8 -7.62 1.39 7.91
N LEU A 9 -7.06 2.43 8.55
CA LEU A 9 -5.70 2.90 8.28
C LEU A 9 -4.66 1.82 8.61
N THR A 10 -4.87 1.05 9.68
CA THR A 10 -3.95 -0.04 10.05
C THR A 10 -3.95 -1.13 8.98
N LEU A 11 -5.13 -1.52 8.48
CA LEU A 11 -5.25 -2.50 7.40
C LEU A 11 -4.61 -2.01 6.10
N VAL A 12 -4.85 -0.75 5.71
CA VAL A 12 -4.23 -0.14 4.52
C VAL A 12 -2.71 -0.14 4.65
N GLY A 13 -2.19 0.31 5.79
CA GLY A 13 -0.74 0.35 6.02
C GLY A 13 -0.11 -1.04 6.07
N ALA A 14 -0.83 -2.05 6.58
CA ALA A 14 -0.39 -3.44 6.54
C ALA A 14 -0.33 -3.98 5.10
N ILE A 15 -1.32 -3.65 4.25
CA ILE A 15 -1.30 -4.03 2.83
C ILE A 15 -0.13 -3.36 2.10
N LEU A 16 0.10 -2.06 2.34
CA LEU A 16 1.27 -1.34 1.79
C LEU A 16 2.61 -1.92 2.27
N ALA A 17 2.64 -2.56 3.44
CA ALA A 17 3.82 -3.22 3.96
C ALA A 17 4.04 -4.62 3.39
N LEU A 18 3.09 -5.21 2.64
CA LEU A 18 3.26 -6.56 2.06
C LEU A 18 4.55 -6.71 1.23
N PRO A 19 4.96 -5.74 0.39
CA PRO A 19 6.19 -5.87 -0.38
C PRO A 19 7.46 -5.94 0.48
N VAL A 20 7.43 -5.50 1.74
CA VAL A 20 8.57 -5.62 2.68
C VAL A 20 9.01 -7.07 2.85
N ALA A 21 8.10 -8.04 2.69
CA ALA A 21 8.47 -9.46 2.68
C ALA A 21 9.50 -9.79 1.58
N GLY A 22 9.47 -9.08 0.44
CA GLY A 22 10.45 -9.20 -0.65
C GLY A 22 11.82 -8.57 -0.36
N VAL A 23 11.97 -7.80 0.72
CA VAL A 23 13.28 -7.32 1.20
C VAL A 23 14.06 -8.46 1.86
N VAL A 24 13.37 -9.31 2.60
CA VAL A 24 13.97 -10.33 3.46
C VAL A 24 14.47 -11.54 2.66
N ASP A 25 13.80 -11.89 1.56
CA ASP A 25 14.16 -13.07 0.76
C ASP A 25 14.02 -12.81 -0.75
N ALA A 26 15.12 -12.97 -1.49
CA ALA A 26 15.10 -12.91 -2.96
C ALA A 26 14.38 -14.12 -3.57
N ALA A 27 14.36 -15.28 -2.88
CA ALA A 27 13.54 -16.42 -3.28
C ALA A 27 12.05 -16.16 -3.05
N ALA A 28 11.67 -15.27 -2.11
CA ALA A 28 10.31 -14.77 -1.99
C ALA A 28 9.96 -13.85 -3.17
N LEU A 29 10.89 -13.04 -3.70
CA LEU A 29 10.68 -12.32 -4.97
C LEU A 29 10.44 -13.30 -6.12
N THR A 30 11.25 -14.35 -6.27
CA THR A 30 11.05 -15.38 -7.31
C THR A 30 9.71 -16.12 -7.15
N ARG A 31 9.26 -16.42 -5.92
CA ARG A 31 7.94 -17.03 -5.64
C ARG A 31 6.77 -16.06 -5.84
N LEU A 32 6.94 -14.78 -5.51
CA LEU A 32 5.89 -13.75 -5.55
C LEU A 32 5.79 -13.06 -6.90
N TYR A 33 6.77 -13.23 -7.79
CA TYR A 33 6.74 -12.70 -9.15
C TYR A 33 6.84 -13.80 -10.21
N GLY A 34 7.21 -15.05 -9.90
CA GLY A 34 7.24 -16.15 -10.87
C GLY A 34 8.25 -15.99 -12.01
N ILE A 35 9.22 -15.09 -11.84
CA ILE A 35 10.30 -14.81 -12.80
C ILE A 35 11.61 -15.08 -12.05
N ALA A 36 12.58 -15.73 -12.70
CA ALA A 36 13.95 -15.78 -12.19
C ALA A 36 14.52 -14.35 -12.22
N PHE A 37 14.72 -13.75 -11.06
CA PHE A 37 15.46 -12.49 -10.95
C PHE A 37 16.96 -12.78 -11.04
N ASP A 38 17.40 -13.20 -12.22
CA ASP A 38 18.82 -13.44 -12.51
C ASP A 38 19.58 -12.13 -12.78
N ASP A 39 18.86 -11.02 -12.90
CA ASP A 39 19.40 -9.67 -13.03
C ASP A 39 19.51 -8.98 -11.64
N PRO A 40 20.73 -8.79 -11.12
CA PRO A 40 20.96 -8.12 -9.83
C PRO A 40 20.37 -6.71 -9.76
N ASP A 41 20.32 -5.97 -10.87
CA ASP A 41 19.84 -4.59 -10.90
C ASP A 41 18.33 -4.54 -10.64
N LEU A 42 17.59 -5.51 -11.18
CA LEU A 42 16.15 -5.64 -10.97
C LEU A 42 15.80 -6.02 -9.53
N VAL A 43 16.61 -6.86 -8.88
CA VAL A 43 16.46 -7.22 -7.46
C VAL A 43 16.62 -5.98 -6.58
N ILE A 44 17.63 -5.15 -6.85
CA ILE A 44 17.88 -3.93 -6.09
C ILE A 44 16.70 -2.96 -6.22
N LEU A 45 16.17 -2.75 -7.43
CA LEU A 45 15.01 -1.90 -7.68
C LEU A 45 13.76 -2.39 -6.94
N MET A 46 13.49 -3.70 -6.93
CA MET A 46 12.33 -4.27 -6.24
C MET A 46 12.47 -4.18 -4.71
N ARG A 47 13.67 -4.36 -4.17
CA ARG A 47 13.94 -4.16 -2.74
C ARG A 47 13.80 -2.70 -2.33
N HIS A 48 14.30 -1.77 -3.13
CA HIS A 48 14.15 -0.34 -2.86
C HIS A 48 12.67 0.07 -2.85
N ARG A 49 11.90 -0.41 -3.83
CA ARG A 49 10.44 -0.22 -3.88
C ARG A 49 9.76 -0.79 -2.63
N ALA A 50 10.15 -1.99 -2.21
CA ALA A 50 9.60 -2.61 -1.02
C ALA A 50 9.86 -1.80 0.26
N VAL A 51 11.06 -1.24 0.40
CA VAL A 51 11.42 -0.36 1.52
C VAL A 51 10.59 0.93 1.49
N LEU A 52 10.45 1.58 0.33
CA LEU A 52 9.65 2.79 0.19
C LEU A 52 8.18 2.55 0.54
N LEU A 53 7.58 1.46 0.03
CA LEU A 53 6.19 1.15 0.32
C LEU A 53 5.99 0.76 1.79
N GLY A 54 6.94 0.03 2.38
CA GLY A 54 6.98 -0.26 3.81
C GLY A 54 7.05 0.99 4.68
N LEU A 55 7.85 1.98 4.29
CA LEU A 55 7.94 3.26 4.99
C LEU A 55 6.61 4.02 4.95
N ILE A 56 5.95 4.08 3.79
CA ILE A 56 4.61 4.68 3.67
C ILE A 56 3.59 3.88 4.50
N GLY A 57 3.63 2.55 4.44
CA GLY A 57 2.75 1.68 5.23
C GLY A 57 2.88 1.94 6.74
N ALA A 58 4.12 2.03 7.24
CA ALA A 58 4.40 2.37 8.63
C ALA A 58 3.90 3.77 9.00
N PHE A 59 4.08 4.77 8.11
CA PHE A 59 3.54 6.11 8.32
C PHE A 59 2.01 6.11 8.41
N VAL A 60 1.33 5.36 7.54
CA VAL A 60 -0.14 5.23 7.54
C VAL A 60 -0.63 4.55 8.83
N ILE A 61 0.07 3.53 9.32
CA ILE A 61 -0.22 2.89 10.62
C ILE A 61 -0.03 3.90 11.77
N CYS A 62 1.08 4.63 11.80
CA CYS A 62 1.33 5.68 12.81
C CYS A 62 0.23 6.75 12.80
N ALA A 63 -0.28 7.11 11.62
CA ALA A 63 -1.38 8.07 11.47
C ALA A 63 -2.73 7.54 11.98
N ALA A 64 -2.92 6.22 12.10
CA ALA A 64 -4.11 5.64 12.71
C ALA A 64 -4.29 6.14 14.16
N PHE A 65 -3.19 6.22 14.91
CA PHE A 65 -3.13 6.63 16.31
C PHE A 65 -3.00 8.14 16.52
N ARG A 66 -2.62 8.91 15.49
CA ARG A 66 -2.50 10.37 15.56
C ARG A 66 -3.50 11.05 14.61
N PRO A 67 -4.65 11.54 15.11
CA PRO A 67 -5.70 12.15 14.29
C PRO A 67 -5.21 13.29 13.38
N ALA A 68 -4.22 14.07 13.83
CA ALA A 68 -3.61 15.14 13.04
C ALA A 68 -2.91 14.65 11.76
N LEU A 69 -2.45 13.40 11.73
CA LEU A 69 -1.72 12.81 10.61
C LEU A 69 -2.63 12.04 9.63
N ARG A 70 -3.94 11.92 9.90
CA ARG A 70 -4.85 11.11 9.08
C ARG A 70 -5.00 11.64 7.66
N VAL A 71 -5.15 12.96 7.52
CA VAL A 71 -5.26 13.62 6.21
C VAL A 71 -4.01 13.38 5.36
N PRO A 72 -2.78 13.67 5.83
CA PRO A 72 -1.59 13.38 5.04
C PRO A 72 -1.41 11.88 4.78
N ALA A 73 -1.82 10.98 5.69
CA ALA A 73 -1.80 9.54 5.44
C ALA A 73 -2.74 9.10 4.32
N PHE A 74 -3.95 9.67 4.25
CA PHE A 74 -4.87 9.40 3.13
C PHE A 74 -4.28 9.80 1.79
N VAL A 75 -3.66 10.99 1.73
CA VAL A 75 -3.01 11.47 0.51
C VAL A 75 -1.84 10.56 0.13
N ALA A 76 -0.96 10.24 1.09
CA ALA A 76 0.20 9.38 0.84
C ALA A 76 -0.22 7.98 0.35
N ALA A 77 -1.19 7.34 1.01
CA ALA A 77 -1.71 6.04 0.61
C ALA A 77 -2.34 6.08 -0.79
N SER A 78 -3.17 7.08 -1.06
CA SER A 78 -3.86 7.22 -2.36
C SER A 78 -2.88 7.45 -3.50
N VAL A 79 -1.86 8.29 -3.29
CA VAL A 79 -0.82 8.55 -4.29
C VAL A 79 0.03 7.30 -4.52
N ALA A 80 0.47 6.62 -3.47
CA ALA A 80 1.30 5.41 -3.59
C ALA A 80 0.59 4.29 -4.35
N ILE A 81 -0.66 3.99 -3.97
CA ILE A 81 -1.47 2.94 -4.59
C ILE A 81 -1.87 3.35 -6.02
N GLY A 82 -2.38 4.58 -6.19
CA GLY A 82 -2.88 5.08 -7.46
C GLY A 82 -1.80 5.14 -8.53
N ALA A 83 -0.59 5.59 -8.17
CA ALA A 83 0.54 5.61 -9.09
C ALA A 83 0.91 4.20 -9.57
N PHE A 84 0.97 3.22 -8.66
CA PHE A 84 1.28 1.84 -9.06
C PHE A 84 0.19 1.23 -9.94
N LEU A 85 -1.09 1.37 -9.58
CA LEU A 85 -2.19 0.83 -10.38
C LEU A 85 -2.22 1.44 -11.79
N TRP A 86 -2.00 2.76 -11.90
CA TRP A 86 -1.89 3.43 -13.19
C TRP A 86 -0.77 2.84 -14.05
N ILE A 87 0.43 2.71 -13.47
CA ILE A 87 1.59 2.14 -14.18
C ILE A 87 1.31 0.69 -14.59
N ALA A 88 0.80 -0.15 -13.69
CA ALA A 88 0.50 -1.55 -13.96
C ALA A 88 -0.54 -1.72 -15.09
N LEU A 89 -1.60 -0.91 -15.09
CA LEU A 89 -2.61 -0.91 -16.16
C LEU A 89 -2.03 -0.42 -17.49
N SER A 90 -1.17 0.60 -17.47
CA SER A 90 -0.55 1.16 -18.68
C SER A 90 0.47 0.22 -19.33
N ALA A 91 1.20 -0.57 -18.52
CA ALA A 91 2.18 -1.52 -19.02
C ALA A 91 1.52 -2.74 -19.71
N GLY A 92 0.38 -3.22 -19.19
CA GLY A 92 -0.30 -4.42 -19.68
C GLY A 92 0.53 -5.71 -19.50
N GLY A 93 -0.10 -6.87 -19.73
CA GLY A 93 0.63 -8.15 -19.86
C GLY A 93 1.38 -8.65 -18.61
N TYR A 94 1.02 -8.21 -17.40
CA TYR A 94 1.71 -8.61 -16.18
C TYR A 94 1.37 -10.04 -15.72
N ASN A 95 2.37 -10.70 -15.11
CA ASN A 95 2.28 -12.10 -14.72
C ASN A 95 1.27 -12.35 -13.57
N ALA A 96 0.95 -13.63 -13.33
CA ALA A 96 -0.03 -14.05 -12.33
C ALA A 96 0.27 -13.61 -10.90
N ALA A 97 1.54 -13.33 -10.61
CA ALA A 97 2.01 -13.06 -9.27
C ALA A 97 2.02 -11.54 -8.98
N LEU A 98 2.33 -10.70 -9.98
CA LEU A 98 2.06 -9.25 -9.96
C LEU A 98 0.55 -8.96 -9.89
N ARG A 99 -0.29 -9.81 -10.49
CA ARG A 99 -1.75 -9.70 -10.38
C ARG A 99 -2.23 -9.79 -8.93
N THR A 100 -1.61 -10.62 -8.09
CA THR A 100 -1.95 -10.70 -6.66
C THR A 100 -1.68 -9.38 -5.94
N VAL A 101 -0.56 -8.72 -6.27
CA VAL A 101 -0.21 -7.40 -5.72
C VAL A 101 -1.20 -6.34 -6.18
N VAL A 102 -1.58 -6.35 -7.46
CA VAL A 102 -2.60 -5.43 -8.00
C VAL A 102 -3.94 -5.61 -7.27
N ILE A 103 -4.37 -6.84 -7.02
CA ILE A 103 -5.61 -7.11 -6.26
C ILE A 103 -5.50 -6.57 -4.83
N ALA A 104 -4.38 -6.80 -4.15
CA ALA A 104 -4.14 -6.27 -2.81
C ALA A 104 -4.22 -4.74 -2.78
N ASP A 105 -3.60 -4.07 -3.75
CA ASP A 105 -3.62 -2.61 -3.88
C ASP A 105 -5.01 -2.06 -4.21
N VAL A 106 -5.81 -2.76 -5.03
CA VAL A 106 -7.22 -2.39 -5.26
C VAL A 106 -8.03 -2.47 -3.96
N VAL A 107 -7.83 -3.51 -3.15
CA VAL A 107 -8.47 -3.65 -1.83
C VAL A 107 -8.03 -2.51 -0.91
N ALA A 108 -6.73 -2.20 -0.85
CA ALA A 108 -6.20 -1.10 -0.05
C ALA A 108 -6.76 0.26 -0.49
N LEU A 109 -6.96 0.48 -1.80
CA LEU A 109 -7.57 1.70 -2.32
C LEU A 109 -9.03 1.83 -1.85
N GLY A 110 -9.80 0.74 -1.91
CA GLY A 110 -11.17 0.70 -1.41
C GLY A 110 -11.26 1.00 0.09
N LEU A 111 -10.36 0.41 0.89
CA LEU A 111 -10.28 0.69 2.34
C LEU A 111 -9.88 2.14 2.63
N THR A 112 -8.95 2.70 1.84
CA THR A 112 -8.54 4.11 1.95
C THR A 112 -9.70 5.04 1.64
N ALA A 113 -10.45 4.77 0.57
CA ALA A 113 -11.64 5.53 0.20
C ALA A 113 -12.72 5.47 1.30
N ALA A 114 -13.00 4.28 1.85
CA ALA A 114 -13.93 4.12 2.96
C ALA A 114 -13.50 4.92 4.20
N ALA A 115 -12.19 4.93 4.52
CA ALA A 115 -11.65 5.70 5.63
C ALA A 115 -11.78 7.22 5.41
N ILE A 116 -11.59 7.71 4.18
CA ILE A 116 -11.79 9.11 3.81
C ILE A 116 -13.26 9.52 3.97
N VAL A 117 -14.19 8.72 3.43
CA VAL A 117 -15.64 8.98 3.52
C VAL A 117 -16.08 9.01 4.98
N LEU A 118 -15.68 8.02 5.78
CA LEU A 118 -15.99 7.97 7.21
C LEU A 118 -15.39 9.16 7.96
N HIS A 119 -14.18 9.61 7.60
CA HIS A 119 -13.58 10.80 8.18
C HIS A 119 -14.38 12.06 7.86
N ALA A 120 -14.81 12.23 6.60
CA ALA A 120 -15.61 13.37 6.17
C ALA A 120 -16.95 13.44 6.90
N ILE A 121 -17.67 12.30 7.01
CA ILE A 121 -18.94 12.22 7.74
C ILE A 121 -18.73 12.56 9.22
N SER A 122 -17.67 12.02 9.85
CA SER A 122 -17.39 12.28 11.27
C SER A 122 -17.02 13.72 11.60
N ARG A 123 -16.46 14.48 10.64
CA ARG A 123 -16.22 15.92 10.81
C ARG A 123 -17.49 16.74 10.61
N GLY A 124 -18.38 16.32 9.71
CA GLY A 124 -19.66 16.98 9.47
C GLY A 124 -20.61 16.92 10.66
N ALA A 125 -20.61 15.81 11.40
CA ALA A 125 -21.44 15.62 12.59
C ALA A 125 -20.97 16.40 13.85
N SER A 126 -19.83 17.06 13.79
CA SER A 126 -19.24 17.84 14.90
C SER A 126 -19.30 19.35 14.67
N ARG A 127 -19.97 19.81 13.61
CA ARG A 127 -20.31 21.21 13.35
C ARG A 127 -21.79 21.43 13.60
#